data_AF-A0A8T4CW72-F1
#
_entry.id   AF-A0A8T4CW72-F1
#
_cell.length_a   1.000
_cell.length_b   1.000
_cell.length_c   1.000
_cell.angle_alpha   90.00
_cell.angle_beta   90.00
_cell.angle_gamma   90.00
#
_symmetry.space_group_name_H-M   'P 1'
#
loop_
_entity.id
_entity.type
_entity.pdbx_description
1 polymer ?
#
loop_
_entity_poly.entity_id
_entity_poly.type
_entity_poly.pdbx_seq_one_letter_code
_entity_poly.pdbx_strand_id
1 'polypeptide(L)'
;MRKIAMKISCVLALSLTASHSFAATFCPWKIPNEAKTERFINLTVVQFVDLGDDDVKIAFGGGNLGSGYDIRISTKNREEGNKIIKSMQDTAKQCAK
;
A
#
# COMPACT_ATOMS: atom_id res chain seq x y z
N MET A 1 -20.37 -58.20 20.07
CA MET A 1 -19.24 -57.37 20.53
C MET A 1 -17.94 -57.91 19.93
N ARG A 2 -17.39 -57.28 18.88
CA ARG A 2 -15.95 -57.29 18.52
C ARG A 2 -15.67 -56.53 17.21
N LYS A 3 -14.68 -55.63 17.32
CA LYS A 3 -13.77 -55.08 16.29
C LYS A 3 -14.22 -53.85 15.48
N ILE A 4 -13.90 -52.71 16.09
CA ILE A 4 -13.43 -51.45 15.51
C ILE A 4 -12.54 -51.69 14.29
N ALA A 5 -12.81 -51.00 13.18
CA ALA A 5 -11.81 -50.68 12.16
C ALA A 5 -12.17 -49.35 11.49
N MET A 6 -11.89 -48.28 12.23
CA MET A 6 -11.82 -46.91 11.77
C MET A 6 -10.77 -46.82 10.65
N LYS A 7 -11.21 -46.67 9.39
CA LYS A 7 -10.36 -46.25 8.27
C LYS A 7 -10.78 -44.85 7.85
N ILE A 8 -10.58 -43.88 8.74
CA ILE A 8 -10.45 -42.48 8.35
C ILE A 8 -9.06 -42.38 7.72
N SER A 9 -8.99 -42.74 6.44
CA SER A 9 -7.75 -42.66 5.67
C SER A 9 -7.48 -41.19 5.44
N CYS A 10 -6.65 -40.67 6.33
CA CYS A 10 -5.93 -39.42 6.25
C CYS A 10 -5.31 -39.26 4.86
N VAL A 11 -5.99 -38.55 3.97
CA VAL A 11 -5.38 -37.92 2.80
C VAL A 11 -5.74 -36.44 2.86
N LEU A 12 -5.29 -35.77 3.93
CA LEU A 12 -4.98 -34.36 3.83
C LEU A 12 -3.75 -34.27 2.92
N ALA A 13 -3.99 -34.27 1.61
CA ALA A 13 -3.01 -33.79 0.66
C ALA A 13 -2.84 -32.30 0.95
N LEU A 14 -1.90 -32.02 1.83
CA LEU A 14 -1.47 -30.69 2.24
C LEU A 14 -0.87 -30.04 0.99
N SER A 15 -1.72 -29.38 0.20
CA SER A 15 -1.29 -28.50 -0.86
C SER A 15 -0.58 -27.31 -0.21
N LEU A 16 0.70 -27.47 0.12
CA LEU A 16 1.61 -26.34 0.29
C LEU A 16 1.79 -25.70 -1.08
N THR A 17 0.78 -24.95 -1.53
CA THR A 17 1.03 -23.86 -2.45
C THR A 17 1.86 -22.87 -1.65
N ALA A 18 3.18 -22.90 -1.85
CA ALA A 18 4.06 -21.85 -1.35
C ALA A 18 3.46 -20.52 -1.83
N SER A 19 2.87 -19.77 -0.91
CA SER A 19 2.43 -18.41 -1.19
C SER A 19 3.67 -17.66 -1.64
N HIS A 20 3.77 -17.37 -2.93
CA HIS A 20 4.74 -16.41 -3.42
C HIS A 20 4.39 -15.10 -2.73
N SER A 21 5.10 -14.78 -1.65
CA SER A 21 5.15 -13.43 -1.12
C SER A 21 5.84 -12.58 -2.17
N PHE A 22 5.08 -12.11 -3.15
CA PHE A 22 5.48 -10.95 -3.94
C PHE A 22 5.52 -9.79 -2.95
N ALA A 23 6.69 -9.57 -2.34
CA ALA A 23 6.95 -8.30 -1.67
C ALA A 23 6.65 -7.22 -2.70
N ALA A 24 5.74 -6.29 -2.37
CA ALA A 24 5.36 -5.24 -3.29
C ALA A 24 6.63 -4.46 -3.69
N THR A 25 6.89 -4.37 -4.99
CA THR A 25 8.08 -3.70 -5.53
C THR A 25 8.14 -2.28 -4.98
N PHE A 26 9.32 -1.88 -4.48
CA PHE A 26 9.55 -0.52 -4.00
C PHE A 26 9.15 0.49 -5.07
N CYS A 27 8.16 1.35 -4.76
CA CYS A 27 7.57 2.28 -5.71
C CYS A 27 7.71 3.73 -5.20
N PRO A 28 8.88 4.36 -5.39
CA PRO A 28 9.13 5.70 -4.89
C PRO A 28 8.36 6.74 -5.71
N TRP A 29 7.63 7.61 -5.00
CA TRP A 29 7.01 8.81 -5.56
C TRP A 29 7.60 10.04 -4.89
N LYS A 30 8.03 11.02 -5.69
CA LYS A 30 8.64 12.26 -5.21
C LYS A 30 7.57 13.20 -4.67
N ILE A 31 7.73 13.69 -3.45
CA ILE A 31 6.85 14.72 -2.89
C ILE A 31 7.13 16.05 -3.63
N PRO A 32 6.11 16.68 -4.25
CA PRO A 32 6.29 17.95 -4.94
C PRO A 32 6.52 19.10 -3.95
N ASN A 33 7.16 20.17 -4.42
CA ASN A 33 7.30 21.46 -3.72
C ASN A 33 8.03 21.43 -2.36
N GLU A 34 8.87 20.43 -2.11
CA GLU A 34 9.79 20.43 -0.97
C GLU A 34 10.97 21.37 -1.21
N ALA A 35 11.13 22.40 -0.38
CA ALA A 35 12.10 23.48 -0.60
C ALA A 35 13.55 23.16 -0.19
N LYS A 36 13.77 22.18 0.70
CA LYS A 36 15.10 21.94 1.32
C LYS A 36 15.68 20.56 1.07
N THR A 37 14.82 19.56 0.86
CA THR A 37 15.21 18.16 0.69
C THR A 37 14.25 17.48 -0.26
N GLU A 38 14.74 16.67 -1.18
CA GLU A 38 13.85 15.84 -2.00
C GLU A 38 13.44 14.60 -1.21
N ARG A 39 12.21 14.59 -0.70
CA ARG A 39 11.64 13.44 -0.02
C ARG A 39 10.78 12.60 -0.97
N PHE A 40 10.85 11.28 -0.77
CA PHE A 40 10.09 10.31 -1.53
C PHE A 40 9.24 9.47 -0.59
N ILE A 41 8.02 9.14 -1.01
CA ILE A 41 7.14 8.18 -0.33
C ILE A 41 7.10 6.91 -1.15
N ASN A 42 7.26 5.76 -0.50
CA ASN A 42 6.97 4.49 -1.14
C ASN A 42 5.45 4.30 -1.22
N LEU A 43 4.90 4.31 -2.43
CA LEU A 43 3.46 4.21 -2.66
C LEU A 43 2.86 2.88 -2.18
N THR A 44 3.66 1.83 -2.02
CA THR A 44 3.17 0.52 -1.55
C THR A 44 2.78 0.49 -0.08
N VAL A 45 3.13 1.52 0.69
CA VAL A 45 2.78 1.65 2.11
C VAL A 45 1.84 2.83 2.41
N VAL A 46 1.31 3.48 1.36
CA VAL A 46 0.26 4.49 1.49
C VAL A 46 -1.05 3.81 1.86
N GLN A 47 -1.72 4.32 2.90
CA GLN A 47 -2.96 3.76 3.42
C GLN A 47 -4.18 4.51 2.90
N PHE A 48 -4.13 5.84 2.91
CA PHE A 48 -5.17 6.70 2.37
C PHE A 48 -4.62 8.06 1.95
N VAL A 49 -5.38 8.73 1.09
CA VAL A 49 -5.12 10.08 0.61
C VAL A 49 -6.41 10.88 0.75
N ASP A 50 -6.37 11.97 1.52
CA ASP A 50 -7.48 12.91 1.64
C ASP A 50 -7.24 14.09 0.68
N LEU A 51 -8.27 14.44 -0.10
CA LEU A 51 -8.28 15.61 -0.97
C LEU A 51 -9.16 16.71 -0.35
N GLY A 52 -8.51 17.71 0.24
CA GLY A 52 -9.15 18.93 0.71
C GLY A 52 -9.42 19.92 -0.42
N ASP A 53 -9.84 21.13 -0.05
CA ASP A 53 -10.04 22.23 -1.00
C ASP A 53 -8.71 22.96 -1.31
N ASP A 54 -7.79 22.97 -0.33
CA ASP A 54 -6.50 23.65 -0.38
C ASP A 54 -5.33 22.76 0.09
N ASP A 55 -5.56 21.47 0.38
CA ASP A 55 -4.49 20.53 0.72
C ASP A 55 -4.72 19.10 0.20
N VAL A 56 -3.64 18.34 0.14
CA VAL A 56 -3.65 16.90 -0.03
C VAL A 56 -2.90 16.27 1.15
N LYS A 57 -3.59 15.43 1.93
CA LYS A 57 -2.98 14.67 3.02
C LYS A 57 -2.70 13.25 2.56
N ILE A 58 -1.49 12.75 2.80
CA ILE A 58 -1.08 11.38 2.46
C ILE A 58 -0.65 10.68 3.73
N ALA A 59 -1.34 9.61 4.11
CA ALA A 59 -1.02 8.80 5.28
C ALA A 59 -0.36 7.47 4.87
N PHE A 60 0.75 7.09 5.52
CA PHE A 60 1.56 5.93 5.17
C PHE A 60 2.28 5.30 6.38
N GLY A 61 2.73 4.04 6.23
CA GLY A 61 3.71 3.43 7.14
C GLY A 61 3.20 2.86 8.47
N GLY A 62 1.89 2.81 8.72
CA GLY A 62 1.34 2.49 10.06
C GLY A 62 1.01 1.03 10.39
N GLY A 63 1.08 0.08 9.45
CA GLY A 63 0.74 -1.35 9.69
C GLY A 63 -0.56 -1.58 10.49
N ASN A 64 -0.71 -2.77 11.10
CA ASN A 64 -1.83 -3.08 12.01
C ASN A 64 -1.58 -2.64 13.47
N LEU A 65 -0.39 -2.12 13.79
CA LEU A 65 0.08 -1.88 15.16
C LEU A 65 0.61 -0.46 15.42
N GLY A 66 0.39 0.48 14.50
CA GLY A 66 0.37 1.91 14.83
C GLY A 66 1.74 2.56 15.04
N SER A 67 2.31 3.03 13.93
CA SER A 67 3.21 4.20 13.88
C SER A 67 3.11 4.81 12.47
N GLY A 68 1.89 5.22 12.11
CA GLY A 68 1.64 5.89 10.84
C GLY A 68 2.31 7.26 10.79
N TYR A 69 2.75 7.64 9.60
CA TYR A 69 3.18 8.98 9.25
C TYR A 69 2.14 9.61 8.34
N ASP A 70 2.05 10.93 8.38
CA ASP A 70 1.34 11.68 7.36
C ASP A 70 2.16 12.87 6.89
N ILE A 71 1.90 13.28 5.65
CA ILE A 71 2.33 14.56 5.11
C ILE A 71 1.12 15.33 4.59
N ARG A 72 1.26 16.65 4.57
CA ARG A 72 0.31 17.55 3.91
C ARG A 72 1.03 18.37 2.86
N ILE A 73 0.45 18.41 1.67
CA ILE A 73 0.91 19.23 0.56
C ILE A 73 -0.12 20.34 0.38
N SER A 74 0.27 21.58 0.62
CA SER A 74 -0.60 22.73 0.35
C SER A 74 -0.78 22.90 -1.16
N THR A 75 -2.01 23.23 -1.55
CA THR A 75 -2.44 23.45 -2.93
C THR A 75 -3.26 24.73 -2.99
N LYS A 76 -3.32 25.38 -4.16
CA LYS A 76 -4.09 26.61 -4.34
C LYS A 76 -5.59 26.35 -4.41
N ASN A 77 -5.95 25.17 -4.91
CA ASN A 77 -7.32 24.73 -5.12
C ASN A 77 -7.37 23.21 -5.32
N ARG A 78 -8.59 22.70 -5.30
CA ARG A 78 -8.90 21.28 -5.49
C ARG A 78 -8.40 20.74 -6.84
N GLU A 79 -8.36 21.54 -7.90
CA GLU A 79 -7.81 21.13 -9.20
C GLU A 79 -6.31 20.83 -9.14
N GLU A 80 -5.53 21.61 -8.39
CA GLU A 80 -4.13 21.34 -8.15
C GLU A 80 -3.93 20.06 -7.32
N GLY A 81 -4.76 19.85 -6.28
CA GLY A 81 -4.75 18.59 -5.52
C GLY A 81 -5.07 17.36 -6.38
N ASN A 82 -6.01 17.46 -7.32
CA ASN A 82 -6.28 16.39 -8.28
C ASN A 82 -5.08 16.05 -9.17
N LYS A 83 -4.26 17.05 -9.56
CA LYS A 83 -3.04 16.79 -10.34
C LYS A 83 -2.01 15.99 -9.55
N ILE A 84 -1.90 16.24 -8.24
CA ILE A 84 -1.02 15.47 -7.35
C ILE A 84 -1.50 14.01 -7.28
N ILE A 85 -2.79 13.79 -7.04
CA ILE A 85 -3.37 12.44 -7.00
C ILE A 85 -3.15 11.71 -8.33
N LYS A 86 -3.37 12.40 -9.45
CA LYS A 86 -3.14 11.84 -10.78
C LYS A 86 -1.67 11.43 -10.98
N SER A 87 -0.73 12.24 -10.54
CA SER A 87 0.71 11.91 -10.57
C SER A 87 1.02 10.66 -9.76
N MET A 88 0.48 10.54 -8.53
CA MET A 88 0.66 9.34 -7.71
C MET A 88 0.12 8.08 -8.41
N GLN A 89 -1.07 8.17 -9.00
CA GLN A 89 -1.68 7.08 -9.76
C GLN A 89 -0.85 6.67 -10.97
N ASP A 90 -0.30 7.64 -11.70
CA ASP A 90 0.53 7.36 -12.88
C ASP A 90 1.85 6.67 -12.50
N THR A 91 2.49 7.11 -11.41
CA THR A 91 3.66 6.42 -10.85
C THR A 91 3.32 5.01 -10.39
N ALA A 92 2.22 4.81 -9.66
CA ALA A 92 1.78 3.49 -9.22
C ALA A 92 1.55 2.53 -10.40
N LYS A 93 0.94 3.01 -11.50
CA LYS A 93 0.75 2.23 -12.73
C LYS A 93 2.07 1.85 -13.39
N GLN A 94 3.10 2.68 -13.30
CA GLN A 94 4.43 2.37 -13.83
C GLN A 94 5.14 1.30 -13.00
N CYS A 95 5.00 1.33 -11.67
CA CYS A 95 5.58 0.33 -10.78
C CYS A 95 4.91 -1.05 -10.87
N ALA A 96 3.68 -1.11 -11.38
CA ALA A 96 2.91 -2.34 -11.54
C ALA A 96 3.18 -3.08 -12.87
N LYS A 97 3.98 -2.49 -13.77
CA LYS A 97 4.43 -3.13 -15.02
C LYS A 97 5.61 -4.05 -14.75
#